data_AF-A0A0X3TZ90-F1
#
_entry.id   AF-A0A0X3TZ90-F1
#
_cell.length_a   1.000
_cell.length_b   1.000
_cell.length_c   1.000
_cell.angle_alpha   90.00
_cell.angle_beta   90.00
_cell.angle_gamma   90.00
#
_symmetry.space_group_name_H-M   'P 1'
#
loop_
_entity.id
_entity.type
_entity.pdbx_description
1 polymer ?
#
loop_
_entity_poly.entity_id
_entity_poly.type
_entity_poly.pdbx_seq_one_letter_code
_entity_poly.pdbx_strand_id
1 'polypeptide(L)'
;MTESDPSLLPADTAQGAQEKTSSFAEASPLEVREKVGLTISEMAELIGMSEFGYRMWEQETRRPGGPAYKLLALLNAHPKETISRLQQYG
;
A
#
# COMPACT_ATOMS: atom_id res chain seq x y z
N MET A 1 -36.34 36.86 9.20
CA MET A 1 -35.27 37.23 10.16
C MET A 1 -34.88 35.96 10.89
N THR A 2 -33.57 35.65 10.88
CA THR A 2 -32.81 34.62 11.64
C THR A 2 -33.23 33.17 11.42
N GLU A 3 -32.57 32.36 10.56
CA GLU A 3 -31.17 31.87 10.53
C GLU A 3 -30.77 30.93 11.68
N SER A 4 -30.24 29.76 11.26
CA SER A 4 -29.30 28.85 11.94
C SER A 4 -29.86 28.03 13.12
N ASP A 5 -29.78 26.68 13.12
CA ASP A 5 -28.55 25.89 13.09
C ASP A 5 -28.84 24.40 12.79
N PRO A 6 -28.25 23.77 11.75
CA PRO A 6 -28.21 22.31 11.62
C PRO A 6 -26.83 21.75 11.99
N SER A 7 -26.56 21.58 13.29
CA SER A 7 -25.51 20.67 13.76
C SER A 7 -26.09 19.28 14.02
N LEU A 8 -25.69 18.33 13.17
CA LEU A 8 -25.16 17.01 13.53
C LEU A 8 -25.21 16.14 12.26
N LEU A 9 -24.17 16.27 11.44
CA LEU A 9 -23.84 15.20 10.51
C LEU A 9 -23.30 14.03 11.36
N PRO A 10 -23.86 12.81 11.28
CA PRO A 10 -23.08 11.64 11.64
C PRO A 10 -21.89 11.59 10.68
N ALA A 11 -20.69 11.39 11.22
CA ALA A 11 -19.51 11.06 10.42
C ALA A 11 -19.84 9.79 9.64
N ASP A 12 -20.27 9.99 8.40
CA ASP A 12 -20.55 8.97 7.41
C ASP A 12 -19.28 8.14 7.31
N THR A 13 -19.33 6.96 7.94
CA THR A 13 -18.32 5.94 7.77
C THR A 13 -18.41 5.59 6.30
N ALA A 14 -17.51 6.16 5.50
CA ALA A 14 -17.40 5.93 4.07
C ALA A 14 -16.99 4.47 3.83
N GLN A 15 -17.97 3.58 4.02
CA GLN A 15 -18.03 2.24 3.50
C GLN A 15 -18.45 2.40 2.04
N GLY A 16 -17.48 2.54 1.14
CA GLY A 16 -17.78 2.82 -0.25
C GLY A 16 -16.61 2.57 -1.18
N ALA A 17 -16.41 1.30 -1.56
CA ALA A 17 -16.26 0.87 -2.94
C ALA A 17 -15.91 -0.62 -2.95
N GLN A 18 -16.85 -1.45 -3.42
CA GLN A 18 -16.52 -2.80 -3.88
C GLN A 18 -15.62 -2.68 -5.12
N GLU A 19 -14.31 -2.61 -4.91
CA GLU A 19 -13.36 -2.77 -6.01
C GLU A 19 -13.31 -4.26 -6.36
N LYS A 20 -13.68 -4.57 -7.60
CA LYS A 20 -13.52 -5.88 -8.22
C LYS A 20 -12.03 -6.23 -8.22
N THR A 21 -11.56 -6.88 -7.17
CA THR A 21 -10.17 -7.30 -7.02
C THR A 21 -9.91 -8.47 -7.97
N SER A 22 -9.40 -8.12 -9.15
CA SER A 22 -8.67 -9.05 -10.00
C SER A 22 -7.71 -9.86 -9.13
N SER A 23 -7.83 -11.19 -9.20
CA SER A 23 -7.03 -12.17 -8.47
C SER A 23 -5.57 -12.12 -8.93
N PHE A 24 -4.84 -11.07 -8.56
CA PHE A 24 -3.39 -11.13 -8.54
C PHE A 24 -2.99 -11.94 -7.31
N ALA A 25 -2.12 -12.92 -7.48
CA ALA A 25 -1.56 -13.66 -6.36
C ALA A 25 -1.00 -12.64 -5.36
N GLU A 26 -1.56 -12.62 -4.15
CA GLU A 26 -1.20 -11.66 -3.11
C GLU A 26 0.23 -11.95 -2.65
N ALA A 27 1.20 -11.26 -3.25
CA ALA A 27 2.60 -11.38 -2.85
C ALA A 27 2.76 -10.87 -1.41
N SER A 28 3.36 -11.70 -0.54
CA SER A 28 3.63 -11.35 0.85
C SER A 28 4.64 -10.20 0.94
N PRO A 29 4.29 -9.05 1.56
CA PRO A 29 5.21 -7.91 1.70
C PRO A 29 6.54 -8.30 2.38
N LEU A 30 6.46 -9.15 3.40
CA LEU A 30 7.64 -9.64 4.13
C LEU A 30 8.57 -10.45 3.21
N GLU A 31 8.01 -11.47 2.55
CA GLU A 31 8.80 -12.36 1.68
C GLU A 31 9.44 -11.59 0.52
N VAL A 32 8.70 -10.65 -0.07
CA VAL A 32 9.21 -9.81 -1.15
C VAL A 32 10.36 -8.95 -0.64
N ARG A 33 10.21 -8.27 0.50
CA ARG A 33 11.27 -7.41 1.07
C ARG A 33 12.53 -8.22 1.36
N GLU A 34 12.39 -9.36 2.04
CA GLU A 34 13.52 -10.22 2.39
C GLU A 34 14.23 -10.74 1.14
N LYS A 35 13.47 -11.13 0.10
CA LYS A 35 14.03 -11.57 -1.18
C LYS A 35 14.86 -10.49 -1.87
N VAL A 36 14.43 -9.24 -1.80
CA VAL A 36 15.17 -8.12 -2.42
C VAL A 36 16.29 -7.57 -1.52
N GLY A 37 16.38 -8.03 -0.27
CA GLY A 37 17.46 -7.70 0.65
C GLY A 37 17.40 -6.28 1.22
N LEU A 38 16.21 -5.67 1.26
CA LEU A 38 16.01 -4.31 1.77
C LEU A 38 15.58 -4.31 3.25
N THR A 39 15.97 -3.28 3.97
CA THR A 39 15.39 -2.93 5.26
C THR A 39 13.94 -2.45 5.10
N ILE A 40 13.16 -2.45 6.19
CA ILE A 40 11.76 -1.96 6.17
C ILE A 40 11.72 -0.50 5.69
N SER A 41 12.66 0.34 6.15
CA SER A 41 12.71 1.75 5.75
C SER A 41 13.05 1.92 4.28
N GLU A 42 14.05 1.22 3.77
CA GLU A 42 14.43 1.29 2.34
C GLU A 42 13.29 0.81 1.44
N MET A 43 12.60 -0.27 1.84
CA MET A 43 11.46 -0.78 1.08
C MET A 43 10.27 0.19 1.10
N ALA A 44 9.97 0.79 2.25
CA ALA A 44 8.91 1.78 2.38
C ALA A 44 9.20 3.03 1.53
N GLU A 45 10.44 3.52 1.54
CA GLU A 45 10.90 4.62 0.71
C GLU A 45 10.80 4.27 -0.78
N LEU A 46 11.29 3.09 -1.17
CA LEU A 46 11.26 2.61 -2.56
C LEU A 46 9.84 2.60 -3.17
N ILE A 47 8.82 2.28 -2.36
CA ILE A 47 7.43 2.22 -2.81
C ILE A 47 6.60 3.46 -2.45
N GLY A 48 7.25 4.51 -1.90
CA GLY A 48 6.63 5.80 -1.64
C GLY A 48 5.65 5.82 -0.46
N MET A 49 5.91 5.07 0.61
CA MET A 49 5.08 5.07 1.82
C MET A 49 5.88 5.18 3.11
N SER A 50 5.20 5.31 4.25
CA SER A 50 5.87 5.37 5.56
C SER A 50 6.35 4.00 6.04
N GLU A 51 7.49 3.96 6.76
CA GLU A 51 8.02 2.75 7.38
C GLU A 51 6.99 2.08 8.30
N PHE A 52 6.27 2.87 9.11
CA PHE A 52 5.20 2.37 9.97
C PHE A 52 4.09 1.68 9.16
N GLY A 53 3.65 2.29 8.06
CA GLY A 53 2.63 1.70 7.20
C GLY A 53 3.09 0.38 6.60
N TYR A 54 4.34 0.30 6.13
CA TYR A 54 4.90 -0.92 5.57
C TYR A 54 5.02 -2.04 6.63
N ARG A 55 5.43 -1.69 7.85
CA ARG A 55 5.48 -2.62 8.99
C ARG A 55 4.11 -3.24 9.30
N MET A 56 3.03 -2.47 9.21
CA MET A 56 1.67 -2.99 9.41
C MET A 56 1.25 -3.99 8.33
N TRP A 57 1.84 -3.90 7.12
CA TRP A 57 1.66 -4.90 6.06
C TRP A 57 2.40 -6.20 6.36
N GLU A 58 3.65 -6.12 6.82
CA GLU A 58 4.42 -7.33 7.21
C GLU A 58 3.81 -8.07 8.40
N GLN A 59 3.15 -7.33 9.30
CA GLN A 59 2.42 -7.88 10.46
C GLN A 59 1.00 -8.33 10.13
N GLU A 60 0.59 -8.28 8.85
CA GLU A 60 -0.76 -8.62 8.36
C GLU A 60 -1.92 -7.86 9.03
N THR A 61 -1.63 -6.80 9.78
CA THR A 61 -2.64 -5.96 10.45
C THR A 61 -3.32 -5.01 9.45
N ARG A 62 -2.66 -4.75 8.32
CA ARG A 62 -3.21 -4.07 7.15
C ARG A 62 -2.81 -4.81 5.88
N ARG A 63 -3.70 -4.83 4.88
CA ARG A 63 -3.40 -5.41 3.56
C ARG A 63 -2.98 -4.30 2.58
N PRO A 64 -2.03 -4.55 1.67
CA PRO A 64 -1.78 -3.67 0.54
C PRO A 64 -3.04 -3.44 -0.31
N GLY A 65 -3.12 -2.30 -1.00
CA GLY A 65 -4.14 -2.08 -2.04
C GLY A 65 -3.78 -2.80 -3.35
N GLY A 66 -4.73 -2.91 -4.28
CA GLY A 66 -4.52 -3.59 -5.58
C GLY A 66 -3.27 -3.12 -6.35
N PRO A 67 -3.03 -1.80 -6.51
CA PRO A 67 -1.79 -1.30 -7.13
C PRO A 67 -0.51 -1.70 -6.37
N ALA A 68 -0.56 -1.69 -5.03
CA ALA A 68 0.57 -2.10 -4.21
C ALA A 68 0.87 -3.61 -4.35
N TYR A 69 -0.16 -4.45 -4.40
CA TYR A 69 0.03 -5.88 -4.68
C TYR A 69 0.66 -6.14 -6.05
N LYS A 70 0.27 -5.37 -7.09
CA LYS A 70 0.92 -5.45 -8.40
C LYS A 70 2.40 -5.06 -8.33
N LEU A 71 2.71 -4.00 -7.59
CA LEU A 71 4.10 -3.57 -7.38
C LEU A 71 4.92 -4.63 -6.64
N LEU A 72 4.37 -5.21 -5.58
CA LEU A 72 5.01 -6.31 -4.84
C LEU A 72 5.22 -7.54 -5.73
N ALA A 73 4.25 -7.88 -6.60
CA ALA A 73 4.40 -8.96 -7.56
C ALA A 73 5.52 -8.68 -8.59
N LEU A 74 5.65 -7.44 -9.06
CA LEU A 74 6.74 -7.03 -9.94
C LEU A 74 8.10 -7.08 -9.25
N LEU A 75 8.20 -6.58 -8.02
CA LEU A 75 9.41 -6.69 -7.19
C LEU A 75 9.78 -8.16 -6.96
N ASN A 76 8.80 -9.04 -6.77
CA ASN A 76 9.04 -10.47 -6.61
C ASN A 76 9.54 -11.14 -7.91
N ALA A 77 8.94 -10.81 -9.06
CA ALA A 77 9.25 -11.44 -10.34
C ALA A 77 10.55 -10.89 -10.97
N HIS A 78 10.76 -9.58 -10.88
CA HIS A 78 11.87 -8.86 -11.51
C HIS A 78 12.53 -7.86 -10.54
N PRO A 79 13.19 -8.30 -9.46
CA PRO A 79 13.72 -7.41 -8.42
C PRO A 79 14.60 -6.29 -8.97
N LYS A 80 15.67 -6.64 -9.69
CA LYS A 80 16.68 -5.68 -10.15
C LYS A 80 16.08 -4.64 -11.10
N GLU A 81 15.34 -5.09 -12.11
CA GLU A 81 14.73 -4.20 -13.09
C GLU A 81 13.69 -3.27 -12.44
N THR A 82 12.85 -3.82 -11.57
CA THR A 82 11.79 -3.04 -10.90
C THR A 82 12.40 -1.99 -9.98
N ILE A 83 13.39 -2.36 -9.16
CA ILE A 83 14.11 -1.41 -8.27
C ILE A 83 14.77 -0.30 -9.09
N SER A 84 15.54 -0.65 -10.13
CA SER A 84 16.18 0.34 -10.99
C SER A 84 15.18 1.29 -11.64
N ARG A 85 14.02 0.79 -12.06
CA ARG A 85 12.96 1.62 -12.64
C ARG A 85 12.34 2.55 -11.61
N LEU A 86 12.08 2.09 -10.38
CA LEU A 86 11.53 2.92 -9.31
C LEU A 86 12.49 4.05 -8.91
N GLN A 87 13.79 3.75 -8.81
CA GLN A 87 14.81 4.74 -8.48
C GLN A 87 15.03 5.80 -9.56
N GLN A 88 14.61 5.55 -10.80
CA GLN A 88 14.72 6.53 -11.89
C GLN A 88 13.62 7.63 -11.81
N TYR A 89 12.52 7.37 -11.10
CA TYR A 89 11.36 8.26 -11.05
C TYR A 89 11.02 8.77 -9.63
N GLY A 90 11.77 8.35 -8.61
CA GLY A 90 11.69 8.87 -7.22
C GLY A 90 12.56 10.10 -7.03
#